data_AF-A0A6G3WMC2-F1
#
_entry.id   AF-A0A6G3WMC2-F1
#
_cell.length_a   1.000
_cell.length_b   1.000
_cell.length_c   1.000
_cell.angle_alpha   90.00
_cell.angle_beta   90.00
_cell.angle_gamma   90.00
#
_symmetry.space_group_name_H-M   'P 1'
#
loop_
_entity.id
_entity.type
_entity.pdbx_description
1 polymer ?
#
loop_
_entity_poly.entity_id
_entity_poly.type
_entity_poly.pdbx_seq_one_letter_code
_entity_poly.pdbx_strand_id
1 'polypeptide(L)'
;LTPHRRGTEVTMATEARVGGELVWESRSGYLSRHATTDATPSPHSPPDTVGDLPAVAEWRLPGDLGRRYGAVSGDRNPIHLHPLTARLFGFPRAIAHGMWTVARCLAEAGPGADIRSVRAE
;
A
#
# COMPACT_ATOMS: atom_id res chain seq x y z
N LEU A 1 -4.05 -16.60 -7.20
CA LEU A 1 -5.00 -15.57 -7.65
C LEU A 1 -6.31 -15.83 -6.94
N THR A 2 -6.91 -14.81 -6.34
CA THR A 2 -8.15 -14.92 -5.56
C THR A 2 -9.21 -14.03 -6.21
N PRO A 3 -10.40 -14.54 -6.53
CA PRO A 3 -11.50 -13.71 -7.02
C PRO A 3 -11.83 -12.59 -6.01
N HIS A 4 -12.08 -11.38 -6.51
CA HIS A 4 -12.45 -10.24 -5.69
C HIS A 4 -13.61 -9.47 -6.34
N ARG A 5 -14.51 -8.87 -5.56
CA ARG A 5 -15.69 -8.14 -6.09
C ARG A 5 -15.38 -6.99 -7.06
N ARG A 6 -14.13 -6.54 -7.10
CA ARG A 6 -13.63 -5.46 -7.99
C ARG A 6 -12.60 -5.97 -9.01
N GLY A 7 -12.41 -7.28 -9.14
CA GLY A 7 -11.45 -7.89 -10.07
C GLY A 7 -10.77 -9.14 -9.51
N THR A 8 -9.45 -9.22 -9.62
CA THR A 8 -8.67 -10.38 -9.17
C THR A 8 -7.55 -9.92 -8.25
N GLU A 9 -7.44 -10.54 -7.08
CA GLU A 9 -6.35 -10.29 -6.14
C GLU A 9 -5.20 -11.28 -6.34
N VAL A 10 -3.98 -10.77 -6.24
CA VAL A 10 -2.74 -11.53 -6.26
C VAL A 10 -2.01 -11.27 -4.97
N THR A 11 -1.74 -12.31 -4.19
CA THR A 11 -0.83 -12.19 -3.06
C THR A 11 0.58 -12.54 -3.50
N MET A 12 1.51 -11.60 -3.35
CA MET A 12 2.93 -11.78 -3.59
C MET A 12 3.63 -12.01 -2.26
N ALA A 13 4.36 -13.12 -2.14
CA ALA A 13 5.28 -13.37 -1.03
C ALA A 13 6.69 -13.04 -1.49
N THR A 14 7.47 -12.36 -0.65
CA THR A 14 8.85 -11.98 -0.95
C THR A 14 9.70 -12.25 0.28
N GLU A 15 10.84 -12.89 0.08
CA GLU A 15 11.81 -13.19 1.12
C GLU A 15 13.16 -12.57 0.74
N ALA A 16 13.87 -12.03 1.72
CA ALA A 16 15.27 -11.65 1.60
C ALA A 16 16.12 -12.52 2.53
N ARG A 17 17.19 -13.11 1.99
CA ARG A 17 18.08 -14.02 2.70
C ARG A 17 19.53 -13.55 2.61
N VAL A 18 20.28 -13.68 3.71
CA VAL A 18 21.72 -13.42 3.77
C VAL A 18 22.39 -14.69 4.25
N GLY A 19 23.32 -15.25 3.45
CA GLY A 19 23.96 -16.53 3.79
C GLY A 19 23.00 -17.72 3.93
N GLY A 20 21.83 -17.66 3.30
CA GLY A 20 20.76 -18.67 3.42
C GLY A 20 19.78 -18.45 4.57
N GLU A 21 20.14 -17.60 5.53
CA GLU A 21 19.28 -17.21 6.65
C GLU A 21 18.23 -16.17 6.21
N LEU A 22 16.97 -16.37 6.61
CA LEU A 22 15.89 -15.44 6.33
C LEU A 22 16.03 -14.21 7.23
N VAL A 23 16.24 -13.04 6.63
CA VAL A 23 16.39 -11.76 7.36
C VAL A 23 15.19 -10.84 7.23
N TRP A 24 14.33 -11.08 6.22
CA TRP A 24 13.11 -10.31 6.01
C TRP A 24 12.13 -11.09 5.15
N GLU A 25 10.84 -10.94 5.44
CA GLU A 25 9.76 -11.45 4.62
C GLU A 25 8.64 -10.41 4.47
N SER A 26 7.87 -10.53 3.39
CA SER A 26 6.69 -9.71 3.14
C SER A 26 5.62 -10.49 2.39
N ARG A 27 4.37 -10.15 2.68
CA ARG A 27 3.20 -10.61 1.95
C ARG A 27 2.38 -9.40 1.54
N SER A 28 2.30 -9.14 0.24
CA SER A 28 1.62 -7.98 -0.33
C SER A 28 0.45 -8.41 -1.21
N GLY A 29 -0.74 -7.84 -0.98
CA GLY A 29 -1.93 -8.03 -1.82
C GLY A 29 -2.01 -6.99 -2.93
N TYR A 30 -2.17 -7.43 -4.18
CA TYR A 30 -2.34 -6.57 -5.35
C TYR A 30 -3.68 -6.86 -6.01
N LEU A 31 -4.46 -5.82 -6.26
CA LEU A 31 -5.75 -5.93 -6.93
C LEU A 31 -5.64 -5.48 -8.39
N SER A 32 -5.79 -6.42 -9.32
CA SER A 32 -6.08 -6.10 -10.71
C SER A 32 -7.57 -5.81 -10.84
N ARG A 33 -7.94 -4.58 -11.23
CA ARG A 33 -9.34 -4.16 -11.32
C ARG A 33 -9.93 -4.46 -12.69
N HIS A 34 -11.06 -5.15 -12.73
CA HIS A 34 -11.84 -5.41 -13.95
C HIS A 34 -13.30 -5.72 -13.58
N ALA A 35 -14.19 -5.68 -14.56
CA ALA A 35 -15.57 -6.12 -14.36
C ALA A 35 -15.60 -7.62 -14.00
N THR A 36 -16.44 -7.99 -13.04
CA THR A 36 -16.61 -9.38 -12.60
C THR A 36 -18.09 -9.75 -12.72
N THR A 37 -18.38 -10.86 -13.41
CA THR A 37 -19.75 -11.38 -13.57
C THR A 37 -20.21 -12.20 -12.36
N ASP A 38 -19.28 -12.84 -11.64
CA ASP A 38 -19.54 -13.62 -10.42
C ASP A 38 -18.79 -13.04 -9.23
N ALA A 39 -19.25 -11.89 -8.73
CA ALA A 39 -18.71 -11.35 -7.49
C ALA A 39 -19.24 -12.16 -6.30
N THR A 40 -18.64 -13.32 -6.02
CA THR A 40 -18.84 -13.97 -4.71
C THR A 40 -18.34 -13.00 -3.64
N PRO A 41 -19.12 -12.66 -2.61
CA PRO A 41 -18.67 -11.75 -1.58
C PRO A 41 -17.45 -12.35 -0.89
N SER A 42 -16.28 -11.73 -1.06
CA SER A 42 -15.13 -12.05 -0.21
C SER A 42 -15.52 -11.69 1.24
N PRO A 43 -15.29 -12.56 2.23
CA PRO A 43 -15.53 -12.22 3.62
C PRO A 43 -14.61 -11.06 4.00
N HIS A 44 -15.15 -9.85 3.98
CA HIS A 44 -14.51 -8.70 4.57
C HIS A 44 -14.70 -8.86 6.07
N SER A 45 -13.66 -9.33 6.76
CA SER A 45 -13.63 -9.13 8.21
C SER A 45 -13.65 -7.62 8.41
N PRO A 46 -14.64 -7.07 9.14
CA PRO A 46 -14.57 -5.67 9.49
C PRO A 46 -13.21 -5.43 10.17
N PRO A 47 -12.55 -4.29 9.93
CA PRO A 47 -11.38 -3.95 10.71
C PRO A 47 -11.75 -4.09 12.18
N ASP A 48 -10.86 -4.66 12.98
CA ASP A 48 -11.02 -4.69 14.43
C ASP A 48 -11.49 -3.30 14.86
N THR A 49 -12.57 -3.21 15.63
CA THR A 49 -13.08 -1.93 16.13
C THR A 49 -12.05 -1.33 17.07
N VAL A 50 -11.04 -0.69 16.50
CA VAL A 50 -10.18 0.24 17.19
C VAL A 50 -11.05 1.45 17.39
N GLY A 51 -11.35 1.80 18.65
CA GLY A 51 -12.05 3.04 18.97
C GLY A 51 -11.31 4.25 18.40
N ASP A 52 -11.92 5.43 18.48
CA ASP A 52 -11.31 6.66 17.96
C ASP A 52 -9.88 6.84 18.48
N LEU A 53 -8.91 6.72 17.58
CA LEU A 53 -7.51 6.94 17.89
C LEU A 53 -7.21 8.45 17.84
N PRO A 54 -6.40 8.98 18.78
CA PRO A 54 -5.97 10.36 18.70
C PRO A 54 -5.10 10.58 17.45
N ALA A 55 -5.34 11.68 16.74
CA ALA A 55 -4.46 12.09 15.65
C ALA A 55 -3.09 12.49 16.21
N VAL A 56 -2.06 11.69 15.90
CA VAL A 56 -0.68 11.94 16.37
C VAL A 56 0.07 12.90 15.46
N ALA A 57 -0.31 13.00 14.18
CA ALA A 57 0.33 13.86 13.20
C ALA A 57 -0.58 14.13 11.99
N GLU A 58 -0.39 15.27 11.35
CA GLU A 58 -1.02 15.65 10.07
C GLU A 58 0.06 16.15 9.10
N TRP A 59 -0.01 15.70 7.84
CA TRP A 59 0.94 16.12 6.81
C TRP A 59 0.25 16.66 5.56
N ARG A 60 0.76 17.78 5.07
CA ARG A 60 0.41 18.30 3.74
C ARG A 60 1.40 17.75 2.73
N LEU A 61 0.90 16.91 1.83
CA LEU A 61 1.74 16.23 0.85
C LEU A 61 1.90 17.08 -0.42
N PRO A 62 3.13 17.31 -0.89
CA PRO A 62 3.34 18.08 -2.11
C PRO A 62 2.89 17.28 -3.34
N GLY A 63 2.46 17.99 -4.39
CA GLY A 63 1.91 17.35 -5.61
C GLY A 63 2.92 16.56 -6.44
N ASP A 64 4.22 16.70 -6.16
CA ASP A 64 5.32 15.97 -6.78
C ASP A 64 5.79 14.74 -5.97
N LEU A 65 5.16 14.47 -4.82
CA LEU A 65 5.57 13.41 -3.90
C LEU A 65 5.75 12.05 -4.58
N GLY A 66 4.80 11.65 -5.42
CA GLY A 66 4.87 10.37 -6.13
C GLY A 66 6.08 10.28 -7.07
N ARG A 67 6.49 11.38 -7.70
CA ARG A 67 7.70 11.39 -8.55
C ARG A 67 8.98 11.27 -7.71
N ARG A 68 9.03 12.00 -6.59
CA ARG A 68 10.17 11.95 -5.66
C ARG A 68 10.32 10.57 -5.04
N TYR A 69 9.22 9.95 -4.59
CA TYR A 69 9.25 8.61 -4.03
C TYR A 69 9.63 7.56 -5.09
N GLY A 70 8.99 7.59 -6.27
CA GLY A 70 9.30 6.65 -7.35
C GLY A 70 10.74 6.73 -7.87
N ALA A 71 11.42 7.87 -7.71
CA ALA A 71 12.84 8.00 -8.02
C ALA A 71 13.74 7.23 -7.03
N VAL A 72 13.32 7.08 -5.78
CA VAL A 72 14.08 6.38 -4.72
C VAL A 72 13.67 4.91 -4.60
N SER A 73 12.37 4.63 -4.65
CA SER A 73 11.84 3.26 -4.48
C SER A 73 11.88 2.42 -5.76
N GLY A 74 11.97 3.07 -6.93
CA GLY A 74 11.84 2.42 -8.23
C GLY A 74 10.40 2.21 -8.69
N ASP A 75 9.39 2.42 -7.83
CA ASP A 75 7.98 2.32 -8.21
C ASP A 75 7.53 3.54 -9.02
N ARG A 76 7.52 3.37 -10.34
CA ARG A 76 7.08 4.38 -11.32
C ARG A 76 5.67 4.13 -11.85
N ASN A 77 4.78 3.52 -11.06
CA ASN A 77 3.39 3.33 -11.48
C ASN A 77 2.72 4.68 -11.85
N PRO A 78 2.19 4.83 -13.08
CA PRO A 78 1.67 6.10 -13.59
C PRO A 78 0.56 6.75 -12.76
N ILE A 79 -0.16 5.99 -11.93
CA ILE A 79 -1.21 6.53 -11.04
C ILE A 79 -0.66 7.51 -9.98
N HIS A 80 0.65 7.48 -9.71
CA HIS A 80 1.32 8.34 -8.73
C HIS A 80 2.06 9.52 -9.35
N LEU A 81 2.28 9.52 -10.67
CA LEU A 81 3.24 10.44 -11.29
C LEU A 81 2.61 11.72 -11.85
N HIS A 82 1.45 11.58 -12.50
CA HIS A 82 0.79 12.68 -13.19
C HIS A 82 -0.75 12.56 -13.15
N PRO A 83 -1.51 13.67 -13.07
CA PRO A 83 -2.97 13.62 -13.10
C PRO A 83 -3.54 12.96 -14.37
N LEU A 84 -2.96 13.23 -15.54
CA LEU A 84 -3.44 12.66 -16.80
C LEU A 84 -3.40 11.13 -16.80
N THR A 85 -2.29 10.54 -16.33
CA THR A 85 -2.15 9.09 -16.26
C THR A 85 -3.03 8.51 -15.16
N ALA A 86 -3.16 9.16 -14.01
CA ALA A 86 -4.03 8.73 -12.92
C ALA A 86 -5.52 8.71 -13.32
N ARG A 87 -5.96 9.65 -14.16
CA ARG A 87 -7.34 9.73 -14.67
C ARG A 87 -7.75 8.51 -15.50
N LEU A 88 -6.83 7.89 -16.24
CA LEU A 88 -7.09 6.63 -16.96
C LEU A 88 -7.48 5.49 -16.02
N PHE A 89 -7.11 5.59 -14.74
CA PHE A 89 -7.40 4.61 -13.70
C PHE A 89 -8.49 5.09 -12.73
N GLY A 90 -9.27 6.12 -13.10
CA GLY A 90 -10.42 6.61 -12.32
C GLY A 90 -10.07 7.54 -11.16
N PHE A 91 -8.82 8.02 -11.06
CA PHE A 91 -8.43 8.96 -10.02
C PHE A 91 -8.45 10.40 -10.56
N PRO A 92 -9.06 11.38 -9.86
CA PRO A 92 -9.11 12.77 -10.34
C PRO A 92 -7.74 13.46 -10.35
N ARG A 93 -6.79 12.94 -9.56
CA ARG A 93 -5.42 13.41 -9.41
C ARG A 93 -4.50 12.22 -9.11
N ALA A 94 -3.20 12.42 -9.23
CA ALA A 94 -2.22 11.46 -8.75
C ALA A 94 -2.41 11.21 -7.25
N ILE A 95 -2.33 9.95 -6.85
CA ILE A 95 -2.42 9.52 -5.44
C ILE A 95 -1.02 9.25 -4.89
N ALA A 96 -0.82 9.35 -3.57
CA ALA A 96 0.44 8.94 -2.96
C ALA A 96 0.64 7.42 -3.05
N HIS A 97 1.88 6.97 -3.07
CA HIS A 97 2.21 5.54 -2.96
C HIS A 97 1.83 5.02 -1.58
N GLY A 98 1.17 3.86 -1.52
CA GLY A 98 0.81 3.24 -0.23
C GLY A 98 2.04 2.98 0.65
N MET A 99 3.13 2.48 0.06
CA MET A 99 4.38 2.22 0.77
C MET A 99 5.08 3.49 1.27
N TRP A 100 4.84 4.65 0.63
CA TRP A 100 5.31 5.92 1.19
C TRP A 100 4.56 6.24 2.49
N THR A 101 3.24 6.06 2.52
CA THR A 101 2.42 6.30 3.71
C THR A 101 2.84 5.37 4.85
N VAL A 102 3.02 4.06 4.57
CA VAL A 102 3.50 3.09 5.56
C VAL A 102 4.85 3.51 6.13
N ALA A 103 5.82 3.83 5.28
CA ALA A 103 7.13 4.28 5.70
C ALA A 103 7.07 5.57 6.53
N ARG A 104 6.17 6.51 6.18
CA ARG A 104 5.97 7.75 6.92
C ARG A 104 5.43 7.48 8.32
N CYS A 105 4.44 6.59 8.47
CA CYS A 105 3.92 6.20 9.77
C CYS A 105 4.98 5.54 10.65
N LEU A 106 5.83 4.67 10.07
CA LEU A 106 6.93 4.03 10.81
C LEU A 106 7.97 5.03 11.30
N ALA A 107 8.30 6.03 10.47
CA ALA A 107 9.23 7.08 10.85
C ALA A 107 8.73 7.91 12.06
N GLU A 108 7.43 7.95 12.30
CA GLU A 108 6.79 8.72 13.38
C GLU A 108 6.65 7.92 14.68
N ALA A 109 6.79 6.59 14.62
CA ALA A 109 6.76 5.74 15.81
C ALA A 109 7.94 5.98 16.78
N GLY A 110 8.98 6.71 16.34
CA GLY A 110 10.08 7.20 17.15
C GLY A 110 11.20 6.18 17.42
N PRO A 111 12.40 6.65 17.84
CA PRO A 111 13.54 5.79 18.16
C PRO A 111 13.29 5.08 19.50
N GLY A 112 12.73 3.88 19.46
CA GLY A 112 12.42 3.08 20.65
C GLY A 112 11.34 2.02 20.42
N ALA A 113 10.57 2.13 19.34
CA ALA A 113 9.65 1.09 18.94
C ALA A 113 10.45 -0.10 18.35
N ASP A 114 10.50 -1.24 19.06
CA ASP A 114 11.02 -2.52 18.53
C ASP A 114 9.98 -3.10 17.54
N ILE A 115 9.88 -2.45 16.37
CA ILE A 115 8.93 -2.82 15.33
C ILE A 115 9.51 -4.01 14.54
N ARG A 116 8.99 -5.19 14.83
CA ARG A 116 9.39 -6.44 14.14
C ARG A 116 8.50 -6.79 12.96
N SER A 117 7.28 -6.25 12.93
CA SER A 117 6.33 -6.48 11.85
C SER A 117 5.44 -5.26 11.65
N VAL A 118 4.95 -5.10 10.43
CA VAL A 118 4.06 -4.00 10.03
C VAL A 118 2.98 -4.59 9.15
N ARG A 119 1.72 -4.25 9.46
CA ARG A 119 0.57 -4.56 8.62
C ARG A 119 -0.13 -3.26 8.25
N ALA A 120 -0.40 -3.08 6.97
CA ALA A 120 -1.28 -2.05 6.44
C ALA A 120 -2.43 -2.76 5.74
N GLU A 121 -3.65 -2.40 6.11
CA GLU A 121 -4.90 -2.94 5.52
C GLU A 121 -5.55 -1.90 4.59
#